data_AF-A0A7S1HRZ3-F1
#
_entry.id   AF-A0A7S1HRZ3-F1
#
_cell.length_a   1.000
_cell.length_b   1.000
_cell.length_c   1.000
_cell.angle_alpha   90.00
_cell.angle_beta   90.00
_cell.angle_gamma   90.00
#
_symmetry.space_group_name_H-M   'P 1'
#
loop_
_entity.id
_entity.type
_entity.pdbx_description
1 polymer ?
#
loop_
_entity_poly.entity_id
_entity_poly.type
_entity_poly.pdbx_seq_one_letter_code
_entity_poly.pdbx_strand_id
1 'polypeptide(L)'
;RNHMQFLTELINSLSPEFVAIFGKVGPKASFQYFRVSRHVHRDWLRLLGRRHDILRWDKDTRSPRNPYGRKIADLSQDEQWIMRNLEPYRRTLLKDMTLYLPESHSGTRGYAHLTGVLEPAEGGGGAYLKEVVVYQKGREELRRQVG
;
A
#
# COMPACT_ATOMS: atom_id res chain seq x y z
N ARG A 1 6.10 -32.39 2.68
CA ARG A 1 4.98 -33.12 2.05
C ARG A 1 3.71 -32.34 2.35
N ASN A 2 2.95 -31.95 1.34
CA ASN A 2 1.70 -31.24 1.55
C ASN A 2 0.58 -32.26 1.70
N HIS A 3 -0.12 -32.23 2.83
CA HIS A 3 -1.17 -33.18 3.15
C HIS A 3 -2.53 -32.59 2.79
N MET A 4 -3.40 -33.42 2.21
CA MET A 4 -4.81 -33.10 2.04
C MET A 4 -5.47 -32.96 3.41
N GLN A 5 -6.23 -31.89 3.60
CA GLN A 5 -6.88 -31.57 4.86
C GLN A 5 -8.34 -31.18 4.61
N PHE A 6 -9.16 -31.22 5.65
CA PHE A 6 -10.53 -30.73 5.60
C PHE A 6 -10.61 -29.37 6.29
N LEU A 7 -11.36 -28.44 5.71
CA LEU A 7 -11.69 -27.20 6.40
C LEU A 7 -12.45 -27.54 7.68
N THR A 8 -12.09 -26.86 8.77
CA THR A 8 -12.78 -26.95 10.05
C THR A 8 -13.79 -25.83 10.19
N GLU A 9 -14.69 -25.92 11.17
CA GLU A 9 -15.70 -24.89 11.45
C GLU A 9 -15.10 -23.52 11.77
N LEU A 10 -13.80 -23.46 12.09
CA LEU A 10 -13.05 -22.21 12.29
C LEU A 10 -13.13 -21.28 11.07
N ILE A 11 -13.23 -21.82 9.85
CA ILE A 11 -13.35 -20.98 8.65
C ILE A 11 -14.64 -20.13 8.65
N ASN A 12 -15.69 -20.61 9.34
CA ASN A 12 -16.97 -19.91 9.41
C ASN A 12 -16.86 -18.57 10.14
N SER A 13 -15.98 -18.47 11.13
CA SER A 13 -15.74 -17.23 11.87
C SER A 13 -14.64 -16.38 11.25
N LEU A 14 -13.63 -17.02 10.64
CA LEU A 14 -12.48 -16.32 10.06
C LEU A 14 -12.74 -15.69 8.69
N SER A 15 -13.78 -16.15 7.97
CA SER A 15 -14.07 -15.69 6.60
C SER A 15 -15.59 -15.67 6.36
N PRO A 16 -16.31 -14.61 6.81
CA PRO A 16 -17.74 -14.46 6.55
C PRO A 16 -18.09 -14.52 5.07
N GLU A 17 -17.21 -14.00 4.21
CA GLU A 17 -17.33 -14.04 2.75
C GLU A 17 -17.28 -15.48 2.20
N PHE A 18 -16.47 -16.36 2.78
CA PHE A 18 -16.49 -17.77 2.43
C PHE A 18 -17.85 -18.39 2.71
N VAL A 19 -18.44 -18.10 3.88
CA VAL A 19 -19.76 -18.63 4.27
C VAL A 19 -20.86 -18.12 3.34
N ALA A 20 -20.78 -16.86 2.90
CA ALA A 20 -21.73 -16.29 1.96
C ALA A 20 -21.73 -17.01 0.59
N ILE A 21 -20.58 -17.48 0.13
CA ILE A 21 -20.43 -18.12 -1.19
C ILE A 21 -20.67 -19.63 -1.11
N PHE A 22 -20.11 -20.30 -0.09
CA PHE A 22 -20.04 -21.76 -0.02
C PHE A 22 -20.91 -22.38 1.08
N GLY A 23 -21.51 -21.56 1.94
CA GLY A 23 -22.22 -22.00 3.13
C GLY A 23 -21.29 -22.33 4.31
N LYS A 24 -21.89 -22.68 5.45
CA LYS A 24 -21.13 -23.03 6.65
C LYS A 24 -20.50 -24.41 6.53
N VAL A 25 -19.25 -24.53 6.98
CA VAL A 25 -18.62 -25.81 7.26
C VAL A 25 -19.18 -26.40 8.55
N GLY A 26 -19.41 -27.71 8.57
CA GLY A 26 -19.85 -28.46 9.74
C GLY A 26 -19.73 -29.96 9.52
N PRO A 27 -20.26 -30.79 10.44
CA PRO A 27 -20.08 -32.25 10.39
C PRO A 27 -20.64 -32.90 9.12
N LYS A 28 -21.67 -32.27 8.53
CA LYS A 28 -22.37 -32.76 7.33
C LYS A 28 -21.90 -32.10 6.03
N ALA A 29 -21.08 -31.05 6.11
CA ALA A 29 -20.62 -30.30 4.95
C ALA A 29 -19.22 -29.75 5.22
N SER A 30 -18.20 -30.39 4.65
CA SER A 30 -16.81 -29.92 4.74
C SER A 30 -16.18 -29.91 3.36
N PHE A 31 -15.18 -29.06 3.20
CA PHE A 31 -14.42 -28.92 1.96
C PHE A 31 -13.03 -29.49 2.19
N GLN A 32 -12.61 -30.37 1.30
CA GLN A 32 -11.21 -30.75 1.21
C GLN A 32 -10.41 -29.58 0.64
N TYR A 33 -9.23 -29.37 1.18
CA TYR A 33 -8.30 -28.38 0.67
C TYR A 33 -6.87 -28.88 0.71
N PHE A 34 -6.04 -28.17 -0.03
CA PHE A 34 -4.60 -28.29 -0.02
C PHE A 34 -3.99 -26.93 0.29
N ARG A 35 -3.05 -26.87 1.23
CA ARG A 35 -2.32 -25.62 1.51
C ARG A 35 -1.26 -25.43 0.43
N VAL A 36 -1.46 -24.43 -0.42
CA VAL A 36 -0.54 -24.08 -1.50
C VAL A 36 0.68 -23.34 -0.92
N SER A 37 0.44 -22.38 -0.03
CA SER A 37 1.50 -21.59 0.59
C SER A 37 1.09 -21.08 1.98
N ARG A 38 2.09 -20.91 2.85
CA ARG A 38 1.94 -20.33 4.19
C ARG A 38 3.04 -19.31 4.42
N HIS A 39 2.64 -18.11 4.78
CA HIS A 39 3.51 -17.07 5.31
C HIS A 39 2.97 -16.59 6.65
N VAL A 40 3.73 -15.71 7.31
CA VAL A 40 3.38 -15.18 8.65
C VAL A 40 1.99 -14.53 8.66
N HIS A 41 1.66 -13.73 7.63
CA HIS A 41 0.41 -12.97 7.53
C HIS A 41 -0.45 -13.34 6.32
N ARG A 42 -0.15 -14.47 5.66
CA ARG A 42 -0.87 -14.90 4.45
C ARG A 42 -0.97 -16.41 4.38
N ASP A 43 -2.19 -16.91 4.21
CA ASP A 43 -2.47 -18.30 3.88
C ASP A 43 -3.09 -18.41 2.49
N TRP A 44 -2.63 -19.39 1.71
CA TRP A 44 -3.25 -19.77 0.43
C TRP A 44 -3.68 -21.22 0.46
N LEU A 45 -4.99 -21.43 0.42
CA LEU A 45 -5.63 -22.75 0.40
C LEU A 45 -6.30 -22.95 -0.96
N ARG A 46 -6.11 -24.11 -1.58
CA ARG A 46 -6.85 -24.55 -2.77
C ARG A 46 -7.93 -25.51 -2.36
N LEU A 47 -9.19 -25.21 -2.67
CA LEU A 47 -10.29 -26.12 -2.40
C LEU A 47 -10.30 -27.24 -3.44
N LEU A 48 -10.29 -28.49 -3.01
CA LEU A 48 -10.29 -29.63 -3.92
C LEU A 48 -11.71 -29.95 -4.36
N GLY A 49 -11.86 -30.34 -5.64
CA GLY A 49 -13.18 -30.50 -6.26
C GLY A 49 -13.94 -29.19 -6.48
N ARG A 50 -13.32 -28.05 -6.15
CA ARG A 50 -13.85 -26.71 -6.38
C ARG A 50 -12.79 -25.92 -7.15
N ARG A 51 -13.19 -25.14 -8.16
CA ARG A 51 -12.25 -24.29 -8.91
C ARG A 51 -11.99 -22.96 -8.18
N HIS A 52 -11.78 -23.02 -6.87
CA HIS A 52 -11.64 -21.84 -6.01
C HIS A 52 -10.48 -22.00 -5.03
N ASP A 53 -9.80 -20.89 -4.80
CA ASP A 53 -8.75 -20.77 -3.81
C ASP A 53 -9.22 -19.77 -2.74
N ILE A 54 -8.87 -20.03 -1.48
CA ILE A 54 -9.03 -19.11 -0.37
C ILE A 54 -7.68 -18.45 -0.12
N LEU A 55 -7.64 -17.13 -0.26
CA LEU A 55 -6.50 -16.31 0.08
C LEU A 55 -6.87 -15.48 1.31
N ARG A 56 -6.21 -15.75 2.43
CA ARG A 56 -6.43 -15.02 3.68
C ARG A 56 -5.21 -14.20 4.00
N TRP A 57 -5.44 -12.93 4.36
CA TRP A 57 -4.43 -12.07 4.94
C TRP A 57 -4.85 -11.65 6.34
N ASP A 58 -3.88 -11.60 7.24
CA ASP A 58 -4.09 -10.92 8.52
C ASP A 58 -4.13 -9.41 8.29
N LYS A 59 -4.85 -8.69 9.14
CA LYS A 59 -4.81 -7.22 9.13
C LYS A 59 -3.37 -6.77 9.31
N ASP A 60 -2.88 -5.90 8.43
CA ASP A 60 -1.56 -5.30 8.58
C ASP A 60 -1.55 -4.36 9.78
N THR A 61 -0.77 -4.71 10.81
CA THR A 61 -0.62 -3.92 12.04
C THR A 61 0.70 -3.16 12.08
N ARG A 62 1.50 -3.22 11.01
CA ARG A 62 2.79 -2.52 10.95
C ARG A 62 2.57 -1.02 10.79
N SER A 63 3.30 -0.22 11.54
CA SER A 63 3.39 1.23 11.29
C SER A 63 4.34 1.46 10.11
N PRO A 64 3.92 2.20 9.07
CA PRO A 64 4.80 2.48 7.96
C PRO A 64 5.97 3.36 8.45
N ARG A 65 7.18 3.01 8.01
CA ARG A 65 8.39 3.76 8.35
C ARG A 65 8.71 4.72 7.22
N ASN A 66 8.85 6.00 7.53
CA ASN A 66 9.36 6.97 6.57
C ASN A 66 10.86 6.73 6.32
N PRO A 67 11.29 6.43 5.08
CA PRO A 67 12.71 6.24 4.77
C PRO A 67 13.50 7.56 4.63
N TYR A 68 12.82 8.72 4.66
CA TYR A 68 13.40 10.02 4.33
C TYR A 68 13.43 10.99 5.51
N GLY A 69 14.50 11.77 5.62
CA GLY A 69 14.70 12.73 6.71
C GLY A 69 14.59 14.20 6.30
N ARG A 70 14.87 14.54 5.04
CA ARG A 70 14.92 15.94 4.55
C ARG A 70 13.52 16.45 4.23
N LYS A 71 13.11 17.60 4.76
CA LYS A 71 11.77 18.14 4.48
C LYS A 71 11.74 18.84 3.12
N ILE A 72 10.56 18.93 2.52
CA ILE A 72 10.36 19.68 1.27
C ILE A 72 10.59 21.19 1.40
N ALA A 73 10.67 21.71 2.63
CA ALA A 73 11.09 23.09 2.87
C ALA A 73 12.60 23.29 2.57
N ASP A 74 13.38 22.22 2.62
CA ASP A 74 14.85 22.24 2.50
C ASP A 74 15.30 21.91 1.06
N LEU A 75 14.55 22.36 0.06
CA LEU A 75 14.91 22.19 -1.35
C LEU A 75 16.05 23.12 -1.74
N SER A 76 17.04 22.58 -2.45
CA SER A 76 18.09 23.37 -3.09
C SER A 76 17.54 24.16 -4.28
N GLN A 77 18.33 25.10 -4.81
CA GLN A 77 17.92 25.95 -5.93
C GLN A 77 17.58 25.16 -7.20
N ASP A 78 18.34 24.10 -7.48
CA ASP A 78 18.17 23.19 -8.61
C ASP A 78 17.01 22.20 -8.42
N GLU A 79 16.44 22.09 -7.23
CA GLU A 79 15.29 21.22 -6.92
C GLU A 79 13.95 21.99 -6.86
N GLN A 80 13.96 23.31 -7.00
CA GLN A 80 12.75 24.16 -6.95
C GLN A 80 11.67 23.76 -7.95
N TRP A 81 12.03 23.04 -9.02
CA TRP A 81 11.06 22.50 -9.98
C TRP A 81 10.10 21.49 -9.35
N ILE A 82 10.52 20.76 -8.31
CA ILE A 82 9.70 19.76 -7.60
C ILE A 82 8.47 20.45 -7.01
N MET A 83 8.69 21.52 -6.25
CA MET A 83 7.60 22.29 -5.65
C MET A 83 6.70 22.95 -6.70
N ARG A 84 7.27 23.53 -7.77
CA ARG A 84 6.47 24.12 -8.85
C ARG A 84 5.52 23.11 -9.50
N ASN A 85 5.95 21.87 -9.68
CA ASN A 85 5.12 20.83 -10.29
C ASN A 85 4.14 20.19 -9.30
N LEU A 86 4.50 20.15 -8.02
CA LEU A 86 3.71 19.53 -6.97
C LEU A 86 2.61 20.44 -6.40
N GLU A 87 2.82 21.76 -6.38
CA GLU A 87 1.95 22.72 -5.70
C GLU A 87 0.46 22.60 -6.04
N PRO A 88 0.04 22.38 -7.31
CA PRO A 88 -1.38 22.21 -7.65
C PRO A 88 -2.04 21.03 -6.93
N TYR A 89 -1.27 19.98 -6.66
CA TYR A 89 -1.72 18.74 -6.02
C TYR A 89 -1.49 18.77 -4.52
N ARG A 90 -0.49 19.52 -4.05
CA ARG A 90 -0.15 19.63 -2.62
C ARG A 90 -1.34 20.09 -1.81
N ARG A 91 -2.04 21.13 -2.28
CA ARG A 91 -3.15 21.76 -1.56
C ARG A 91 -4.45 20.94 -1.54
N THR A 92 -4.62 20.06 -2.51
CA THR A 92 -5.86 19.30 -2.70
C THR A 92 -5.73 17.87 -2.19
N LEU A 93 -4.62 17.20 -2.51
CA LEU A 93 -4.41 15.78 -2.27
C LEU A 93 -3.47 15.48 -1.11
N LEU A 94 -2.63 16.44 -0.70
CA LEU A 94 -1.55 16.24 0.29
C LEU A 94 -1.57 17.30 1.41
N LYS A 95 -2.71 17.97 1.62
CA LYS A 95 -2.80 19.17 2.47
C LYS A 95 -2.36 18.95 3.93
N ASP A 96 -2.62 17.76 4.46
CA ASP A 96 -2.33 17.40 5.85
C ASP A 96 -1.02 16.59 5.97
N MET A 97 -0.31 16.37 4.87
CA MET A 97 0.91 15.57 4.83
C MET A 97 2.17 16.43 4.94
N THR A 98 3.10 16.00 5.79
CA THR A 98 4.47 16.49 5.75
C THR A 98 5.24 15.72 4.70
N LEU A 99 5.85 16.43 3.74
CA LEU A 99 6.57 15.83 2.63
C LEU A 99 8.08 15.80 2.88
N TYR A 100 8.68 14.66 2.58
CA TYR A 100 10.09 14.38 2.77
C TYR A 100 10.75 13.91 1.47
N LEU A 101 12.04 14.21 1.34
CA LEU A 101 12.89 13.82 0.22
C LEU A 101 14.06 12.96 0.72
N PRO A 102 14.63 12.12 -0.17
CA PRO A 102 15.93 11.52 0.05
C PRO A 102 16.98 12.58 0.41
N GLU A 103 18.01 12.13 1.13
CA GLU A 103 19.21 12.96 1.36
C GLU A 103 19.99 13.21 0.05
N SER A 104 19.86 12.30 -0.93
CA SER A 104 20.49 12.49 -2.24
C SER A 104 19.79 13.58 -3.06
N HIS A 105 20.60 14.43 -3.69
CA HIS A 105 20.12 15.51 -4.56
C HIS A 105 19.41 14.96 -5.81
N SER A 106 18.25 15.53 -6.10
CA SER A 106 17.43 15.20 -7.27
C SER A 106 17.49 16.26 -8.36
N GLY A 107 18.26 17.34 -8.19
CA GLY A 107 18.26 18.48 -9.12
C GLY A 107 18.69 18.18 -10.56
N THR A 108 19.52 17.14 -10.77
CA THR A 108 19.93 16.68 -12.11
C THR A 108 19.06 15.56 -12.68
N ARG A 109 18.12 15.03 -11.88
CA ARG A 109 17.23 13.95 -12.28
C ARG A 109 15.94 14.53 -12.84
N GLY A 110 15.43 13.96 -13.93
CA GLY A 110 14.12 14.33 -14.50
C GLY A 110 12.92 13.92 -13.65
N TYR A 111 13.15 13.40 -12.44
CA TYR A 111 12.11 13.04 -11.48
C TYR A 111 12.66 13.09 -10.04
N ALA A 112 11.76 13.19 -9.07
CA ALA A 112 12.04 13.12 -7.64
C ALA A 112 11.07 12.14 -6.97
N HIS A 113 11.59 11.34 -6.05
CA HIS A 113 10.80 10.45 -5.21
C HIS A 113 10.67 11.07 -3.83
N LEU A 114 9.46 11.20 -3.31
CA LEU A 114 9.14 11.79 -2.03
C LEU A 114 8.26 10.84 -1.22
N THR A 115 8.21 11.08 0.08
CA THR A 115 7.23 10.46 0.98
C THR A 115 6.40 11.53 1.64
N GLY A 116 5.09 11.33 1.69
CA GLY A 116 4.15 12.11 2.50
C GLY A 116 3.81 11.34 3.76
N VAL A 117 4.03 11.95 4.91
CA VAL A 117 3.68 11.40 6.22
C VAL A 117 2.51 12.20 6.79
N LEU A 118 1.43 11.51 7.10
CA LEU A 118 0.37 12.03 7.96
C LEU A 118 0.61 11.45 9.35
N GLU A 119 1.07 12.29 10.26
CA GLU A 119 1.21 11.91 11.67
C GLU A 119 -0.18 11.67 12.28
N PRO A 120 -0.33 10.69 13.18
CA PRO A 120 -1.60 10.48 13.86
C PRO A 120 -2.00 11.73 14.65
N ALA A 121 -3.29 12.06 14.65
CA ALA A 121 -3.81 12.95 15.67
C ALA A 121 -3.57 12.35 17.07
N GLU A 122 -3.26 13.18 18.06
CA GLU A 122 -3.14 12.75 19.45
C GLU A 122 -4.42 12.00 19.86
N GLY A 123 -4.31 10.70 20.17
CA GLY A 123 -5.47 9.87 20.57
C GLY A 123 -5.72 8.59 19.78
N GLY A 124 -4.93 8.30 18.74
CA GLY A 124 -4.88 6.95 18.15
C GLY A 124 -5.24 6.89 16.67
N GLY A 125 -4.22 6.61 15.87
CA GLY A 125 -4.25 6.29 14.46
C GLY A 125 -2.84 5.82 14.06
N GLY A 126 -2.70 4.98 13.05
CA GLY A 126 -1.37 4.68 12.50
C GLY A 126 -0.86 5.88 11.70
N ALA A 127 0.45 6.11 11.65
CA ALA A 127 1.01 7.05 10.69
C ALA A 127 0.66 6.57 9.28
N TYR A 128 0.27 7.47 8.38
CA TYR A 128 0.05 7.12 6.97
C TYR A 128 1.24 7.57 6.15
N LEU A 129 1.79 6.66 5.35
CA LEU A 129 2.86 6.95 4.42
C LEU A 129 2.32 6.86 2.99
N LYS A 130 2.57 7.89 2.20
CA LYS A 130 2.27 7.93 0.78
C LYS A 130 3.54 8.18 -0.01
N GLU A 131 3.81 7.36 -1.00
CA GLU A 131 4.88 7.63 -1.96
C GLU A 131 4.38 8.62 -3.02
N VAL A 132 5.21 9.62 -3.33
CA VAL A 132 4.89 10.68 -4.28
C VAL A 132 6.05 10.78 -5.27
N VAL A 133 5.76 10.58 -6.54
CA VAL A 133 6.76 10.75 -7.61
C VAL A 133 6.42 11.98 -8.42
N VAL A 134 7.35 12.92 -8.51
CA VAL A 134 7.19 14.16 -9.25
C VAL A 134 8.13 14.14 -10.43
N TYR A 135 7.58 14.28 -11.63
CA TYR A 135 8.37 14.37 -12.86
C TYR A 135 8.67 15.82 -13.21
N GLN A 136 9.86 16.06 -13.71
CA GLN A 136 10.22 17.36 -14.27
C GLN A 136 9.56 17.48 -15.63
N LYS A 137 8.69 18.49 -15.81
CA LYS A 137 8.10 18.81 -17.11
C LYS A 137 9.21 19.00 -18.15
N GLY A 138 9.02 18.40 -19.32
CA GLY A 138 9.92 18.59 -20.45
C GLY A 138 10.01 20.07 -20.84
N ARG A 139 11.20 20.51 -21.31
CA ARG A 139 11.44 21.92 -21.73
C ARG A 139 10.43 22.43 -22.77
N GLU A 140 9.85 21.55 -23.59
CA GLU A 140 8.87 21.93 -24.61
C GLU A 140 7.47 22.21 -24.05
N GLU A 141 7.04 21.50 -23.00
CA GLU A 141 5.74 21.74 -22.36
C GLU A 141 5.71 23.05 -21.59
N LEU A 142 6.83 23.43 -20.98
CA LEU A 142 7.00 24.74 -20.33
C LEU A 142 6.88 25.90 -21.32
N ARG A 143 7.37 25.74 -22.56
CA ARG A 143 7.24 26.77 -23.61
C ARG A 143 5.80 26.92 -24.11
N ARG A 144 5.03 25.83 -24.17
CA ARG A 144 3.61 25.87 -24.57
C ARG A 144 2.68 26.52 -23.54
N GLN A 145 3.08 26.59 -22.26
CA GLN A 145 2.27 27.21 -21.20
C GLN A 145 2.53 28.71 -21.00
N VAL A 146 3.57 29.27 -21.63
CA VAL A 146 3.95 30.70 -21.55
C VAL A 146 3.77 31.40 -22.91
N GLY A 147 3.13 30.72 -23.87
CA GLY A 147 2.78 31.27 -25.19
C GLY A 147 1.32 31.68 -25.26
#